data_AF-A0A3B9H7J0-F1
#
_entry.id   AF-A0A3B9H7J0-F1
#
_cell.length_a   1.000
_cell.length_b   1.000
_cell.length_c   1.000
_cell.angle_alpha   90.00
_cell.angle_beta   90.00
_cell.angle_gamma   90.00
#
_symmetry.space_group_name_H-M   'P 1'
#
loop_
_entity.id
_entity.type
_entity.pdbx_description
1 polymer ?
#
loop_
_entity_poly.entity_id
_entity_poly.type
_entity_poly.pdbx_seq_one_letter_code
_entity_poly.pdbx_strand_id
1 'polypeptide(L)'
;WSTITESNNEKFRLWKSSNGLDYNLVQEFEGVGTSTIVNHYDYEDYFPLQGTSYYQLSQVDFDGNEYFYNPVAVSLEVSNTISLFPNPFLDEINIEIETEIQVPIKVTLFTLTGQLIDVWELRNRNGSRSNTINMSDVSSGTYLARIDLSDGNQLFKKLIKK
;
A
#
# COMPACT_ATOMS: atom_id res chain seq x y z
N TRP A 1 11.32 20.74 -1.26
CA TRP A 1 12.74 20.80 -1.64
C TRP A 1 13.30 22.19 -1.28
N SER A 2 14.60 22.41 -1.44
CA SER A 2 15.21 23.72 -1.26
C SER A 2 16.08 24.07 -2.45
N THR A 3 16.12 25.36 -2.82
CA THR A 3 16.98 25.91 -3.86
C THR A 3 18.09 26.71 -3.21
N ILE A 4 19.35 26.54 -3.64
CA ILE A 4 20.47 27.37 -3.15
C ILE A 4 20.51 28.70 -3.90
N THR A 5 20.23 28.64 -5.20
CA THR A 5 20.07 29.79 -6.08
C THR A 5 18.95 29.50 -7.08
N GLU A 6 18.20 30.52 -7.46
CA GLU A 6 17.23 30.50 -8.55
C GLU A 6 17.65 31.53 -9.60
N SER A 7 17.44 31.23 -10.88
CA SER A 7 17.77 32.14 -11.98
C SER A 7 16.61 32.14 -12.94
N ASN A 8 16.02 33.32 -13.16
CA ASN A 8 14.91 33.49 -14.10
C ASN A 8 13.69 32.57 -13.83
N ASN A 9 13.54 32.07 -12.60
CA ASN A 9 12.54 31.07 -12.26
C ASN A 9 11.15 31.69 -12.09
N GLU A 10 10.23 31.40 -12.99
CA GLU A 10 8.83 31.80 -12.85
C GLU A 10 8.12 30.92 -11.80
N LYS A 11 8.30 29.59 -11.90
CA LYS A 11 7.61 28.63 -11.04
C LYS A 11 8.22 27.24 -11.09
N PHE A 12 7.92 26.48 -10.04
CA PHE A 12 8.09 25.03 -10.04
C PHE A 12 6.77 24.32 -10.30
N ARG A 13 6.86 23.14 -10.91
CA ARG A 13 5.75 22.19 -11.02
C ARG A 13 6.11 20.87 -10.38
N LEU A 14 5.21 20.37 -9.56
CA LEU A 14 5.29 19.02 -9.02
C LEU A 14 4.43 18.08 -9.85
N TRP A 15 5.01 16.97 -10.23
CA TRP A 15 4.40 15.93 -11.03
C TRP A 15 4.38 14.62 -10.25
N LYS A 16 3.34 13.81 -10.44
CA LYS A 16 3.20 12.49 -9.80
C LYS A 16 2.89 11.42 -10.83
N SER A 17 3.52 10.26 -10.66
CA SER A 17 3.34 9.07 -11.48
C SER A 17 3.17 7.83 -10.62
N SER A 18 2.34 6.88 -11.09
CA SER A 18 2.19 5.55 -10.49
C SER A 18 3.16 4.52 -11.07
N ASN A 19 3.78 4.80 -12.23
CA ASN A 19 4.62 3.85 -12.96
C ASN A 19 6.02 4.41 -13.27
N GLY A 20 6.28 5.68 -12.93
CA GLY A 20 7.54 6.36 -13.20
C GLY A 20 7.72 6.79 -14.66
N LEU A 21 6.70 6.63 -15.51
CA LEU A 21 6.71 6.95 -16.93
C LEU A 21 5.69 8.03 -17.28
N ASP A 22 4.44 7.85 -16.83
CA ASP A 22 3.34 8.75 -17.12
C ASP A 22 3.08 9.65 -15.92
N TYR A 23 3.34 10.94 -16.08
CA TYR A 23 3.25 11.94 -15.02
C TYR A 23 2.05 12.85 -15.20
N ASN A 24 1.34 13.10 -14.10
CA ASN A 24 0.27 14.08 -14.02
C ASN A 24 0.72 15.26 -13.17
N LEU A 25 0.35 16.47 -13.58
CA LEU A 25 0.60 17.69 -12.81
C LEU A 25 -0.19 17.62 -11.50
N VAL A 26 0.49 17.83 -10.38
CA VAL A 26 -0.10 17.85 -9.04
C VAL A 26 -0.34 19.28 -8.60
N GLN A 27 0.71 20.12 -8.67
CA GLN A 27 0.68 21.48 -8.13
C GLN A 27 1.76 22.34 -8.79
N GLU A 28 1.48 23.64 -8.92
CA GLU A 28 2.47 24.66 -9.25
C GLU A 28 2.83 25.47 -7.99
N PHE A 29 4.08 25.91 -7.90
CA PHE A 29 4.61 26.74 -6.82
C PHE A 29 5.27 27.96 -7.44
N GLU A 30 4.83 29.16 -7.05
CA GLU A 30 5.47 30.39 -7.54
C GLU A 30 6.96 30.39 -7.18
N GLY A 31 7.79 30.63 -8.19
CA GLY A 31 9.22 30.83 -8.03
C GLY A 31 9.48 32.26 -7.56
N VAL A 32 10.71 32.51 -7.09
CA VAL A 32 11.09 33.87 -6.64
C VAL A 32 11.91 34.63 -7.69
N GLY A 33 11.95 34.13 -8.93
CA GLY A 33 12.73 34.72 -10.02
C GLY A 33 14.22 34.44 -9.89
N THR A 34 15.01 35.51 -9.78
CA THR A 34 16.46 35.40 -9.58
C THR A 34 16.78 35.63 -8.11
N SER A 35 17.29 34.59 -7.47
CA SER A 35 17.62 34.58 -6.04
C SER A 35 18.97 33.94 -5.80
N THR A 36 19.77 34.54 -4.93
CA THR A 36 20.97 33.92 -4.36
C THR A 36 20.78 33.52 -2.89
N ILE A 37 19.56 33.65 -2.37
CA ILE A 37 19.19 33.20 -1.03
C ILE A 37 18.53 31.83 -1.12
N VAL A 38 18.70 31.03 -0.06
CA VAL A 38 18.11 29.70 0.02
C VAL A 38 16.59 29.82 0.18
N ASN A 39 15.82 29.25 -0.75
CA ASN A 39 14.37 29.15 -0.63
C ASN A 39 13.96 27.72 -0.30
N HIS A 40 12.87 27.58 0.47
CA HIS A 40 12.33 26.31 0.90
C HIS A 40 10.89 26.18 0.41
N TYR A 41 10.58 25.01 -0.13
CA TYR A 41 9.25 24.64 -0.62
C TYR A 41 8.88 23.29 -0.02
N ASP A 42 7.62 23.13 0.35
CA ASP A 42 7.09 21.89 0.90
C ASP A 42 5.75 21.53 0.23
N TYR A 43 5.48 20.24 0.23
CA TYR A 43 4.24 19.68 -0.29
C TYR A 43 3.90 18.43 0.52
N GLU A 44 2.67 18.35 1.00
CA GLU A 44 2.10 17.19 1.68
C GLU A 44 1.08 16.52 0.77
N ASP A 45 1.31 15.25 0.42
CA ASP A 45 0.35 14.46 -0.35
C ASP A 45 -0.67 13.80 0.59
N TYR A 46 -1.89 14.34 0.65
CA TYR A 46 -2.99 13.78 1.44
C TYR A 46 -3.66 12.56 0.79
N PHE A 47 -3.35 12.25 -0.47
CA PHE A 47 -3.90 11.13 -1.22
C PHE A 47 -2.79 10.33 -1.93
N PRO A 48 -1.82 9.77 -1.18
CA PRO A 48 -0.74 8.98 -1.75
C PRO A 48 -1.29 7.70 -2.40
N LEU A 49 -0.63 7.22 -3.45
CA LEU A 49 -0.97 5.92 -4.01
C LEU A 49 -0.48 4.81 -3.06
N GLN A 50 -1.23 3.71 -2.98
CA GLN A 50 -0.75 2.49 -2.35
C GLN A 50 0.44 1.95 -3.15
N GLY A 51 1.50 1.54 -2.45
CA GLY A 51 2.76 1.15 -3.08
C GLY A 51 3.64 2.35 -3.42
N THR A 52 4.35 2.31 -4.54
CA THR A 52 5.31 3.35 -4.91
C THR A 52 4.65 4.47 -5.71
N SER A 53 4.75 5.70 -5.19
CA SER A 53 4.50 6.94 -5.93
C SER A 53 5.83 7.56 -6.37
N TYR A 54 5.89 8.03 -7.62
CA TYR A 54 7.05 8.77 -8.13
C TYR A 54 6.69 10.25 -8.24
N TYR A 55 7.50 11.11 -7.63
CA TYR A 55 7.34 12.56 -7.70
C TYR A 55 8.48 13.16 -8.49
N GLN A 56 8.16 14.03 -9.44
CA GLN A 56 9.15 14.72 -10.25
C GLN A 56 8.93 16.22 -10.16
N LEU A 57 10.01 16.97 -10.02
CA LEU A 57 9.97 18.43 -10.04
C LEU A 57 10.38 18.93 -11.42
N SER A 58 9.72 19.97 -11.93
CA SER A 58 10.26 20.82 -13.00
C SER A 58 10.32 22.28 -12.59
N GLN A 59 11.24 23.02 -13.18
CA GLN A 59 11.36 24.48 -13.12
C GLN A 59 10.92 25.06 -14.45
N VAL A 60 10.12 26.12 -14.43
CA VAL A 60 9.71 26.89 -15.60
C VAL A 60 10.29 28.29 -15.46
N ASP A 61 11.06 28.71 -16.46
CA ASP A 61 11.63 30.04 -16.52
C ASP A 61 10.65 31.05 -17.16
N PHE A 62 10.84 32.35 -16.93
CA PHE A 62 9.96 33.40 -17.49
C PHE A 62 9.94 33.47 -19.02
N ASP A 63 10.89 32.83 -19.70
CA ASP A 63 10.92 32.69 -21.15
C ASP A 63 10.19 31.42 -21.65
N GLY A 64 9.61 30.65 -20.73
CA GLY A 64 8.85 29.44 -20.98
C GLY A 64 9.70 28.17 -21.07
N ASN A 65 11.02 28.24 -20.87
CA ASN A 65 11.86 27.05 -20.83
C ASN A 65 11.55 26.21 -19.59
N GLU A 66 11.37 24.90 -19.78
CA GLU A 66 11.08 23.97 -18.70
C GLU A 66 12.19 22.93 -18.54
N TYR A 67 12.68 22.79 -17.31
CA TYR A 67 13.72 21.83 -16.95
C TYR A 67 13.21 20.83 -15.91
N PHE A 68 13.40 19.54 -16.15
CA PHE A 68 12.97 18.46 -15.27
C PHE A 68 14.13 17.91 -14.44
N TYR A 69 13.90 17.76 -13.13
CA TYR A 69 14.81 17.09 -12.21
C TYR A 69 14.55 15.58 -12.17
N ASN A 70 15.48 14.84 -11.57
CA ASN A 70 15.30 13.40 -11.37
C ASN A 70 14.10 13.13 -10.44
N PRO A 71 13.30 12.09 -10.73
CA PRO A 71 12.18 11.73 -9.88
C PRO A 71 12.64 11.12 -8.55
N VAL A 72 11.82 11.30 -7.52
CA VAL A 72 11.96 10.69 -6.19
C VAL A 72 10.83 9.69 -6.00
N ALA A 73 11.18 8.45 -5.62
CA ALA A 73 10.22 7.41 -5.29
C ALA A 73 9.90 7.43 -3.80
N VAL A 74 8.62 7.37 -3.47
CA VAL A 74 8.10 7.27 -2.10
C VAL A 74 7.19 6.05 -2.05
N SER A 75 7.53 5.07 -1.21
CA SER A 75 6.72 3.88 -1.00
C SER A 75 5.83 4.04 0.21
N LEU A 76 4.51 3.91 0.00
CA LEU A 76 3.55 3.73 1.08
C LEU A 76 3.29 2.23 1.23
N GLU A 77 3.96 1.61 2.20
CA GLU A 77 3.66 0.24 2.59
C GLU A 77 2.33 0.21 3.34
N VAL A 78 1.27 -0.17 2.64
CA VAL A 78 0.05 -0.59 3.30
C VAL A 78 0.30 -2.01 3.79
N SER A 79 0.54 -2.16 5.09
CA SER A 79 0.49 -3.49 5.68
C SER A 79 -0.95 -3.97 5.54
N ASN A 80 -1.18 -4.94 4.65
CA ASN A 80 -2.45 -5.66 4.61
C ASN A 80 -2.58 -6.43 5.91
N THR A 81 -3.19 -5.82 6.93
CA THR A 81 -3.38 -6.45 8.22
C THR A 81 -4.52 -7.44 8.09
N ILE A 82 -4.15 -8.72 8.04
CA ILE A 82 -5.10 -9.83 8.19
C ILE A 82 -4.90 -10.45 9.57
N SER A 83 -5.98 -10.43 10.32
CA SER A 83 -6.05 -10.92 11.69
C SER A 83 -6.94 -12.17 11.73
N LEU A 84 -6.46 -13.21 12.43
CA LEU A 84 -7.18 -14.45 12.68
C LEU A 84 -7.43 -14.57 14.18
N PHE A 85 -8.70 -14.57 14.60
CA PHE A 85 -9.05 -14.63 16.02
C PHE A 85 -10.40 -15.33 16.27
N PRO A 86 -10.63 -15.89 17.47
CA PRO A 86 -9.66 -16.05 18.54
C PRO A 86 -8.59 -17.08 18.16
N ASN A 87 -7.43 -17.00 18.81
CA ASN A 87 -6.40 -18.02 18.73
C ASN A 87 -5.72 -18.12 20.10
N PRO A 88 -5.93 -19.19 20.89
CA PRO A 88 -6.61 -20.44 20.52
C PRO A 88 -8.13 -20.32 20.28
N PHE A 89 -8.70 -21.22 19.49
CA PHE A 89 -10.13 -21.29 19.14
C PHE A 89 -10.75 -22.65 19.51
N LEU A 90 -12.09 -22.73 19.44
CA LEU A 90 -12.87 -23.95 19.61
C LEU A 90 -13.43 -24.39 18.26
N ASP A 91 -14.57 -23.83 17.84
CA ASP A 91 -15.27 -24.28 16.64
C ASP A 91 -15.21 -23.31 15.46
N GLU A 92 -14.77 -22.07 15.68
CA GLU A 92 -14.76 -21.05 14.65
C GLU A 92 -13.59 -20.09 14.80
N ILE A 93 -13.17 -19.53 13.66
CA ILE A 93 -12.21 -18.43 13.61
C ILE A 93 -12.82 -17.32 12.75
N ASN A 94 -12.58 -16.08 13.16
CA ASN A 94 -12.87 -14.90 12.38
C ASN A 94 -11.60 -14.43 11.68
N ILE A 95 -11.77 -14.08 10.41
CA ILE A 95 -10.77 -13.43 9.59
C ILE A 95 -11.21 -11.99 9.40
N GLU A 96 -10.41 -11.05 9.92
CA GLU A 96 -10.62 -9.62 9.72
C GLU A 96 -9.55 -9.07 8.78
N ILE A 97 -10.02 -8.25 7.83
CA ILE A 97 -9.21 -7.65 6.78
C ILE A 97 -9.36 -6.14 6.90
N GLU A 98 -8.30 -5.46 7.35
CA GLU A 98 -8.35 -4.03 7.67
C GLU A 98 -8.36 -3.12 6.43
N THR A 99 -7.84 -3.60 5.31
CA THR A 99 -7.65 -2.82 4.07
C THR A 99 -8.62 -3.26 2.98
N GLU A 100 -8.76 -2.46 1.92
CA GLU A 100 -9.52 -2.83 0.72
C GLU A 100 -8.78 -3.88 -0.12
N ILE A 101 -8.41 -5.01 0.48
CA ILE A 101 -7.84 -6.14 -0.27
C ILE A 101 -8.90 -6.61 -1.26
N GLN A 102 -8.51 -6.66 -2.54
CA GLN A 102 -9.37 -7.22 -3.57
C GLN A 102 -9.61 -8.71 -3.28
N VAL A 103 -10.87 -9.06 -3.20
CA VAL A 103 -11.34 -10.45 -3.11
C VAL A 103 -11.39 -11.08 -4.50
N PRO A 104 -11.19 -12.41 -4.63
CA PRO A 104 -11.24 -13.42 -3.58
C PRO A 104 -9.92 -13.61 -2.82
N ILE A 105 -10.03 -13.98 -1.53
CA ILE A 105 -8.91 -14.45 -0.71
C ILE A 105 -9.06 -15.94 -0.50
N LYS A 106 -7.98 -16.70 -0.68
CA LYS A 106 -7.98 -18.15 -0.44
C LYS A 106 -7.26 -18.46 0.87
N VAL A 107 -7.94 -19.18 1.75
CA VAL A 107 -7.41 -19.62 3.04
C VAL A 107 -7.24 -21.12 3.00
N THR A 108 -6.03 -21.60 3.22
CA THR A 108 -5.69 -23.01 3.20
C THR A 108 -5.17 -23.43 4.56
N LEU A 109 -5.75 -24.47 5.15
CA LEU A 109 -5.34 -25.00 6.45
C LEU A 109 -4.46 -26.24 6.27
N PHE A 110 -3.32 -26.25 6.96
CA PHE A 110 -2.41 -27.38 7.01
C PHE A 110 -2.18 -27.85 8.45
N THR A 111 -1.88 -29.13 8.63
CA THR A 111 -1.19 -29.61 9.83
C THR A 111 0.25 -29.09 9.84
N LEU A 112 0.93 -29.20 11.00
CA LEU A 112 2.37 -28.88 11.08
C LEU A 112 3.26 -29.79 10.23
N THR A 113 2.77 -30.95 9.79
CA THR A 113 3.47 -31.86 8.87
C THR A 113 3.20 -31.53 7.40
N GLY A 114 2.42 -30.48 7.12
CA GLY A 114 2.09 -30.03 5.76
C GLY A 114 0.91 -30.75 5.11
N GLN A 115 0.17 -31.59 5.85
CA GLN A 115 -1.04 -32.22 5.34
C GLN A 115 -2.15 -31.17 5.19
N LEU A 116 -2.73 -31.08 3.99
CA LEU A 116 -3.89 -30.24 3.72
C LEU A 116 -5.11 -30.76 4.49
N ILE A 117 -5.75 -29.87 5.26
CA ILE A 117 -6.99 -30.15 5.99
C ILE A 117 -8.19 -29.62 5.22
N ASP A 118 -8.17 -28.33 4.85
CA ASP A 118 -9.29 -27.70 4.18
C ASP A 118 -8.86 -26.42 3.43
N VAL A 119 -9.75 -25.93 2.57
CA VAL A 119 -9.60 -24.74 1.73
C VAL A 119 -10.89 -23.94 1.70
N TRP A 120 -10.81 -22.66 2.07
CA TRP A 120 -11.93 -21.72 1.96
C TRP A 120 -11.60 -20.60 0.97
N GLU A 121 -12.57 -20.27 0.12
CA GLU A 121 -12.54 -19.08 -0.72
C GLU A 121 -13.45 -18.03 -0.11
N LEU A 122 -12.84 -16.98 0.44
CA LEU A 122 -13.57 -15.87 1.04
C LEU A 122 -13.86 -14.81 -0.02
N ARG A 123 -15.11 -14.40 -0.07
CA ARG A 123 -15.59 -13.29 -0.90
C ARG A 123 -16.20 -12.25 0.03
N ASN A 124 -15.70 -11.02 -0.02
CA ASN A 124 -16.30 -9.94 0.75
C ASN A 124 -17.72 -9.71 0.22
N ARG A 125 -18.70 -9.84 1.11
CA ARG A 125 -20.04 -9.31 0.85
C ARG A 125 -19.95 -7.80 1.08
N ASN A 126 -20.47 -7.00 0.14
CA ASN A 126 -20.43 -5.54 0.14
C ASN A 126 -20.37 -4.92 1.56
N GLY A 127 -19.20 -4.39 1.94
CA GLY A 127 -18.98 -3.69 3.22
C GLY A 127 -18.57 -4.55 4.41
N SER A 128 -18.61 -5.89 4.33
CA SER A 128 -18.11 -6.77 5.40
C SER A 128 -16.60 -6.91 5.32
N ARG A 129 -15.91 -6.49 6.40
CA ARG A 129 -14.46 -6.67 6.59
C ARG A 129 -14.10 -7.94 7.35
N SER A 130 -15.11 -8.73 7.74
CA SER A 130 -14.92 -9.98 8.46
C SER A 130 -15.63 -11.15 7.78
N ASN A 131 -15.01 -12.33 7.89
CA ASN A 131 -15.58 -13.61 7.50
C ASN A 131 -15.33 -14.62 8.62
N THR A 132 -16.34 -15.45 8.91
CA THR A 132 -16.22 -16.53 9.90
C THR A 132 -16.00 -17.85 9.16
N ILE A 133 -15.00 -18.62 9.61
CA ILE A 133 -14.71 -19.96 9.12
C ILE A 133 -15.15 -20.95 10.19
N ASN A 134 -16.04 -21.87 9.79
CA ASN A 134 -16.41 -23.01 10.62
C ASN A 134 -15.27 -24.04 10.63
N MET A 135 -14.86 -24.44 11.82
CA MET A 135 -13.79 -25.40 12.10
C MET A 135 -14.28 -26.53 13.00
N SER A 136 -15.59 -26.74 13.13
CA SER A 136 -16.18 -27.75 14.03
C SER A 136 -15.67 -29.15 13.71
N ASP A 137 -15.50 -29.46 12.42
CA ASP A 137 -15.02 -30.76 11.93
C ASP A 137 -13.49 -30.96 12.02
N VAL A 138 -12.75 -29.92 12.40
CA VAL A 138 -11.29 -29.98 12.58
C VAL A 138 -11.01 -30.52 13.98
N SER A 139 -10.10 -31.49 14.12
CA SER A 139 -9.71 -32.02 15.44
C SER A 139 -8.90 -31.01 16.27
N SER A 140 -8.83 -31.18 17.60
CA SER A 140 -7.93 -30.37 18.43
C SER A 140 -6.47 -30.55 18.02
N GLY A 141 -5.70 -29.48 17.98
CA GLY A 141 -4.34 -29.52 17.46
C GLY A 141 -3.76 -28.16 17.09
N THR A 142 -2.56 -28.19 16.53
CA THR A 142 -1.89 -27.00 15.98
C THR A 142 -1.87 -27.07 14.46
N TYR A 143 -2.21 -25.95 13.84
CA TYR A 143 -2.36 -25.82 12.41
C TYR A 143 -1.59 -24.61 11.88
N LEU A 144 -1.30 -24.61 10.59
CA LEU A 144 -0.78 -23.48 9.84
C LEU A 144 -1.83 -23.07 8.81
N ALA A 145 -2.35 -21.85 8.94
CA ALA A 145 -3.19 -21.23 7.92
C ALA A 145 -2.31 -20.44 6.95
N ARG A 146 -2.43 -20.72 5.66
CA ARG A 146 -1.88 -19.91 4.58
C ARG A 146 -3.01 -19.08 3.97
N ILE A 147 -2.78 -17.80 3.81
CA ILE A 147 -3.71 -16.84 3.21
C ILE A 147 -3.06 -16.34 1.92
N ASP A 148 -3.64 -16.70 0.78
CA ASP A 148 -3.20 -16.29 -0.55
C ASP A 148 -3.99 -15.03 -0.95
N LEU A 149 -3.28 -13.92 -1.19
CA LEU A 149 -3.84 -12.61 -1.53
C LEU A 149 -3.87 -12.39 -3.05
N SER A 150 -4.73 -11.48 -3.50
CA SER A 150 -4.92 -11.16 -4.92
C SER A 150 -3.69 -10.55 -5.59
N ASP A 151 -2.81 -9.91 -4.83
CA ASP A 151 -1.54 -9.33 -5.28
C ASP A 151 -0.41 -10.37 -5.40
N GLY A 152 -0.70 -11.64 -5.11
CA GLY A 152 0.27 -12.74 -5.10
C GLY A 152 1.02 -12.92 -3.78
N ASN A 153 0.82 -12.04 -2.80
CA ASN A 153 1.44 -12.18 -1.48
C ASN A 153 0.80 -13.34 -0.70
N GLN A 154 1.60 -13.96 0.16
CA GLN A 154 1.17 -15.04 1.05
C GLN A 154 1.44 -14.70 2.50
N LEU A 155 0.43 -14.86 3.34
CA LEU A 155 0.57 -14.73 4.80
C LEU A 155 0.39 -16.08 5.48
N PHE A 156 1.18 -16.33 6.51
CA PHE A 156 1.10 -17.55 7.30
C PHE A 156 0.76 -17.23 8.76
N LYS A 157 -0.17 -17.97 9.33
CA LYS A 157 -0.60 -17.82 10.72
C LYS A 157 -0.69 -19.18 11.40
N LYS A 158 -0.03 -19.33 12.53
CA LYS A 158 -0.17 -20.51 13.40
C LYS A 158 -1.51 -20.42 14.13
N LEU A 159 -2.31 -21.48 14.09
CA LEU A 159 -3.60 -21.58 14.78
C LEU A 159 -3.57 -22.75 15.77
N ILE A 160 -4.26 -22.60 16.91
CA ILE A 160 -4.35 -23.61 17.96
C ILE A 160 -5.82 -23.89 18.24
N LYS A 161 -6.30 -25.10 17.92
CA LYS A 161 -7.62 -25.59 18.33
C LYS A 161 -7.51 -26.32 19.67
N LYS A 162 -8.31 -25.91 20.65
CA LYS A 162 -8.43 -26.60 21.94
C LYS A 162 -9.44 -27.74 21.85
#